data_AF-A0A968IYF9-F1
#
_entry.id   AF-A0A968IYF9-F1
#
_cell.length_a   1.000
_cell.length_b   1.000
_cell.length_c   1.000
_cell.angle_alpha   90.00
_cell.angle_beta   90.00
_cell.angle_gamma   90.00
#
_symmetry.space_group_name_H-M   'P 1'
#
loop_
_entity.id
_entity.type
_entity.pdbx_description
1 polymer ?
#
loop_
_entity_poly.entity_id
_entity_poly.type
_entity_poly.pdbx_seq_one_letter_code
_entity_poly.pdbx_strand_id
1 'polypeptide(L)'
;VRNFCCCIPLAYPGAHFAWESETETESTLVEIEDSELAEIYETAKAVLAEKELTLQDTAYTLTVAGELPEEMDEEDIVQIDVEGEDETEDFLEIAKFYFAERGYSVFLELDPLPFFAKRTAEGEVHLLDEEAIAAMQPQLEEHFAEYFADEFGDEDEEE
;
A
#
# COMPACT_ATOMS: atom_id res chain seq x y z
N VAL A 1 32.07 -5.11 -5.18
CA VAL A 1 30.64 -5.44 -5.31
C VAL A 1 29.90 -4.36 -4.53
N ARG A 2 29.12 -3.50 -5.19
CA ARG A 2 28.29 -2.50 -4.48
C ARG A 2 27.02 -3.25 -4.07
N ASN A 3 26.83 -3.43 -2.76
CA ASN A 3 25.69 -4.17 -2.21
C ASN A 3 24.47 -3.25 -2.13
N PHE A 4 23.63 -3.30 -3.15
CA PHE A 4 22.31 -2.69 -3.15
C PHE A 4 21.27 -3.73 -2.75
N CYS A 5 20.24 -3.31 -2.02
CA CYS A 5 19.14 -4.17 -1.62
C CYS A 5 17.79 -3.49 -1.91
N CYS A 6 16.87 -4.24 -2.51
CA CYS A 6 15.45 -3.92 -2.53
C CYS A 6 14.87 -4.34 -1.18
N CYS A 7 14.26 -3.41 -0.44
CA CYS A 7 13.66 -3.70 0.86
C CYS A 7 12.14 -3.71 0.69
N ILE A 8 11.52 -4.88 0.88
CA ILE A 8 10.08 -4.96 1.14
C ILE A 8 9.89 -4.46 2.57
N PRO A 9 8.97 -3.53 2.83
CA PRO A 9 8.80 -3.01 4.17
C PRO A 9 8.32 -4.13 5.09
N LEU A 10 8.90 -4.22 6.30
CA LEU A 10 8.54 -5.23 7.32
C LEU A 10 7.13 -5.00 7.90
N ALA A 11 6.52 -3.89 7.51
CA ALA A 11 5.19 -3.44 7.86
C ALA A 11 4.61 -2.76 6.61
N TYR A 12 3.30 -2.71 6.50
CA TYR A 12 2.60 -2.16 5.34
C TYR A 12 2.38 -0.66 5.57
N PRO A 13 3.15 0.24 4.93
CA PRO A 13 2.88 1.67 4.98
C PRO A 13 1.60 1.99 4.20
N GLY A 14 0.98 3.14 4.46
CA GLY A 14 -0.18 3.58 3.68
C GLY A 14 -1.46 2.84 4.07
N ALA A 15 -1.75 2.71 5.36
CA ALA A 15 -3.05 2.20 5.77
C ALA A 15 -4.13 3.28 5.60
N HIS A 16 -5.10 2.99 4.72
CA HIS A 16 -6.17 3.90 4.37
C HIS A 16 -7.46 3.54 5.10
N PHE A 17 -8.26 4.55 5.39
CA PHE A 17 -9.54 4.39 6.07
C PHE A 17 -10.63 5.01 5.24
N ALA A 18 -11.65 4.22 4.94
CA ALA A 18 -12.81 4.71 4.23
C ALA A 18 -14.09 4.12 4.82
N TRP A 19 -15.20 4.71 4.40
CA TRP A 19 -16.53 4.24 4.69
C TRP A 19 -17.34 4.25 3.41
N GLU A 20 -18.29 3.33 3.33
CA GLU A 20 -19.17 3.23 2.17
C GLU A 20 -20.28 4.27 2.28
N SER A 21 -20.35 5.19 1.32
CA SER A 21 -21.49 6.12 1.24
C SER A 21 -22.61 5.51 0.39
N GLU A 22 -23.78 5.30 1.00
CA GLU A 22 -24.99 4.89 0.26
C GLU A 22 -25.54 6.10 -0.53
N THR A 23 -24.99 6.36 -1.72
CA THR A 23 -25.59 7.30 -2.69
C THR A 23 -26.29 6.53 -3.81
N GLU A 24 -27.25 7.15 -4.49
CA GLU A 24 -28.19 6.48 -5.42
C GLU A 24 -27.56 5.74 -6.60
N THR A 25 -26.25 5.87 -6.87
CA THR A 25 -25.67 5.37 -8.12
C THR A 25 -24.52 4.39 -7.98
N GLU A 26 -23.70 4.43 -6.92
CA GLU A 26 -22.57 3.51 -6.72
C GLU A 26 -22.07 3.56 -5.27
N SER A 27 -21.53 2.45 -4.76
CA SER A 27 -20.83 2.40 -3.47
C SER A 27 -19.48 3.11 -3.62
N THR A 28 -19.44 4.42 -3.39
CA THR A 28 -18.18 5.18 -3.38
C THR A 28 -17.54 5.09 -2.00
N LEU A 29 -16.28 4.64 -1.96
CA LEU A 29 -15.43 4.73 -0.78
C LEU A 29 -15.04 6.20 -0.55
N VAL A 30 -15.36 6.70 0.63
CA VAL A 30 -15.02 8.07 1.02
C VAL A 30 -13.90 8.01 2.03
N GLU A 31 -12.74 8.58 1.68
CA GLU A 31 -11.60 8.73 2.58
C GLU A 31 -11.97 9.62 3.77
N ILE A 32 -11.42 9.30 4.94
CA ILE A 32 -11.69 10.05 6.17
C ILE A 32 -10.66 11.14 6.41
N GLU A 33 -11.08 12.26 7.00
CA GLU A 33 -10.14 13.31 7.42
C GLU A 33 -9.41 12.94 8.73
N ASP A 34 -8.24 13.55 8.97
CA ASP A 34 -7.42 13.35 10.18
C ASP A 34 -8.20 13.48 11.50
N SER A 35 -9.16 14.42 11.56
CA SER A 35 -9.98 14.61 12.76
C SER A 35 -10.89 13.43 13.04
N GLU A 36 -11.45 12.81 12.00
CA GLU A 36 -12.33 11.64 12.13
C GLU A 36 -11.50 10.39 12.40
N LEU A 37 -10.33 10.26 11.75
CA LEU A 37 -9.33 9.25 12.06
C LEU A 37 -9.00 9.23 13.56
N ALA A 38 -8.76 10.40 14.16
CA ALA A 38 -8.45 10.51 15.59
C ALA A 38 -9.57 9.97 16.50
N GLU A 39 -10.84 10.04 16.07
CA GLU A 39 -11.98 9.53 16.83
C GLU A 39 -12.08 7.99 16.74
N ILE A 40 -11.79 7.42 15.57
CA ILE A 40 -11.90 5.99 15.32
C ILE A 40 -10.60 5.21 15.62
N TYR A 41 -9.46 5.90 15.77
CA TYR A 41 -8.12 5.30 15.85
C TYR A 41 -8.01 4.19 16.88
N GLU A 42 -8.48 4.42 18.11
CA GLU A 42 -8.39 3.42 19.18
C GLU A 42 -9.28 2.19 18.89
N THR A 43 -10.39 2.37 18.18
CA THR A 43 -11.26 1.26 17.75
C THR A 43 -10.60 0.46 16.64
N ALA A 44 -10.08 1.15 15.62
CA ALA A 44 -9.33 0.54 14.52
C ALA A 44 -8.15 -0.28 15.04
N LYS A 45 -7.37 0.30 15.96
CA LYS A 45 -6.23 -0.36 16.60
C LYS A 45 -6.64 -1.61 17.37
N ALA A 46 -7.77 -1.57 18.09
CA ALA A 46 -8.27 -2.74 18.81
C ALA A 46 -8.70 -3.86 17.86
N VAL A 47 -9.39 -3.53 16.77
CA VAL A 47 -9.87 -4.50 15.77
C VAL A 47 -8.70 -5.15 15.03
N LEU A 48 -7.69 -4.36 14.64
CA LEU A 48 -6.48 -4.89 14.02
C LEU A 48 -5.71 -5.81 14.98
N ALA A 49 -5.66 -5.47 16.27
CA ALA A 49 -5.01 -6.31 17.28
C ALA A 49 -5.68 -7.68 17.45
N GLU A 50 -6.98 -7.81 17.17
CA GLU A 50 -7.67 -9.12 17.16
C GLU A 50 -7.18 -10.03 16.02
N LYS A 51 -6.61 -9.45 14.96
CA LYS A 51 -6.01 -10.14 13.82
C LYS A 51 -4.49 -10.27 13.94
N GLU A 52 -3.93 -10.04 15.12
CA GLU A 52 -2.47 -10.02 15.36
C GLU A 52 -1.73 -8.92 14.55
N LEU A 53 -2.49 -7.90 14.10
CA LEU A 53 -1.96 -6.72 13.41
C LEU A 53 -1.84 -5.54 14.37
N THR A 54 -0.83 -4.70 14.16
CA THR A 54 -0.56 -3.51 14.97
C THR A 54 -0.61 -2.27 14.10
N LEU A 55 -1.56 -1.38 14.39
CA LEU A 55 -1.60 -0.05 13.78
C LEU A 55 -0.58 0.86 14.46
N GLN A 56 0.29 1.48 13.68
CA GLN A 56 1.31 2.41 14.10
C GLN A 56 1.11 3.74 13.39
N ASP A 57 0.94 4.80 14.18
CA ASP A 57 1.06 6.16 13.67
C ASP A 57 2.55 6.53 13.66
N THR A 58 3.19 6.43 12.50
CA THR A 58 4.58 6.84 12.33
C THR A 58 4.63 8.27 11.79
N ALA A 59 5.75 8.97 11.99
CA ALA A 59 5.89 10.39 11.61
C ALA A 59 5.67 10.72 10.11
N TYR A 60 5.48 9.69 9.26
CA TYR A 60 5.32 9.82 7.82
C TYR A 60 4.03 9.18 7.29
N THR A 61 3.57 8.07 7.87
CA THR A 61 2.36 7.38 7.43
C THR A 61 1.80 6.43 8.50
N LEU A 62 0.49 6.17 8.44
CA LEU A 62 -0.13 5.06 9.14
C LEU A 62 0.42 3.75 8.60
N THR A 63 0.94 2.93 9.49
CA THR A 63 1.63 1.69 9.15
C THR A 63 0.99 0.53 9.88
N VAL A 64 0.67 -0.55 9.18
CA VAL A 64 0.17 -1.79 9.78
C VAL A 64 1.30 -2.80 9.85
N ALA A 65 1.66 -3.25 11.05
CA ALA A 65 2.71 -4.25 11.27
C ALA A 65 2.11 -5.56 11.77
N GLY A 66 2.55 -6.68 11.21
CA GLY A 66 2.07 -8.03 11.56
C GLY A 66 2.13 -8.95 10.36
N GLU A 67 1.71 -10.21 10.54
CA GLU A 67 1.59 -11.16 9.44
C GLU A 67 0.16 -11.10 8.87
N LEU A 68 0.04 -10.76 7.59
CA LEU A 68 -1.22 -10.93 6.87
C LEU A 68 -1.49 -12.43 6.66
N PRO A 69 -2.77 -12.85 6.58
CA PRO A 69 -3.10 -14.22 6.24
C PRO A 69 -2.47 -14.62 4.88
N GLU A 70 -1.93 -15.83 4.80
CA GLU A 70 -1.27 -16.33 3.57
C GLU A 70 -2.23 -16.47 2.38
N GLU A 71 -3.52 -16.65 2.66
CA GLU A 71 -4.59 -16.74 1.67
C GLU A 71 -5.38 -15.44 1.73
N MET A 72 -5.18 -14.59 0.73
CA MET A 72 -5.95 -13.37 0.51
C MET A 72 -7.15 -13.74 -0.36
N ASP A 73 -8.36 -13.40 0.08
CA ASP A 73 -9.56 -13.66 -0.70
C ASP A 73 -9.68 -12.59 -1.81
N GLU A 74 -10.03 -13.01 -3.02
CA GLU A 74 -10.28 -12.07 -4.13
C GLU A 74 -11.45 -11.14 -3.80
N GLU A 75 -12.38 -11.58 -2.94
CA GLU A 75 -13.50 -10.76 -2.46
C GLU A 75 -13.06 -9.61 -1.54
N ASP A 76 -11.87 -9.69 -0.93
CA ASP A 76 -11.32 -8.66 -0.04
C ASP A 76 -10.52 -7.59 -0.83
N ILE A 77 -10.32 -7.80 -2.14
CA ILE A 77 -9.61 -6.85 -3.01
C ILE A 77 -10.62 -5.87 -3.61
N VAL A 78 -10.35 -4.57 -3.45
CA VAL A 78 -11.20 -3.49 -3.91
C VAL A 78 -10.41 -2.57 -4.84
N GLN A 79 -10.99 -2.29 -6.00
CA GLN A 79 -10.48 -1.29 -6.94
C GLN A 79 -11.00 0.09 -6.57
N ILE A 80 -10.07 1.02 -6.39
CA ILE A 80 -10.37 2.41 -6.08
C ILE A 80 -9.87 3.29 -7.23
N ASP A 81 -10.76 4.15 -7.72
CA ASP A 81 -10.46 5.15 -8.75
C ASP A 81 -9.64 6.28 -8.11
N VAL A 82 -8.46 6.55 -8.66
CA VAL A 82 -7.56 7.60 -8.16
C VAL A 82 -7.82 8.88 -8.93
N GLU A 83 -8.14 9.97 -8.22
CA GLU A 83 -8.49 11.24 -8.86
C GLU A 83 -7.35 11.78 -9.75
N GLY A 84 -7.58 11.74 -11.07
CA GLY A 84 -6.71 12.37 -12.07
C GLY A 84 -5.87 11.41 -12.91
N GLU A 85 -6.01 10.11 -12.69
CA GLU A 85 -5.41 9.04 -13.49
C GLU A 85 -6.54 8.18 -14.08
N ASP A 86 -6.40 7.72 -15.33
CA ASP A 86 -7.34 6.75 -15.94
C ASP A 86 -7.07 5.32 -15.42
N GLU A 87 -6.39 5.20 -14.28
CA GLU A 87 -5.88 3.97 -13.67
C GLU A 87 -6.55 3.76 -12.31
N THR A 88 -6.95 2.52 -12.04
CA THR A 88 -7.51 2.10 -10.76
C THR A 88 -6.46 1.37 -9.95
N GLU A 89 -6.33 1.69 -8.67
CA GLU A 89 -5.41 1.01 -7.76
C GLU A 89 -6.14 -0.11 -6.98
N ASP A 90 -5.47 -1.24 -6.81
CA ASP A 90 -6.00 -2.38 -6.05
C ASP A 90 -5.60 -2.29 -4.57
N PHE A 91 -6.60 -2.35 -3.69
CA PHE A 91 -6.45 -2.32 -2.24
C PHE A 91 -6.98 -3.58 -1.59
N LEU A 92 -6.34 -4.02 -0.52
CA LEU A 92 -6.81 -5.12 0.34
C LEU A 92 -7.59 -4.59 1.55
N GLU A 93 -8.85 -4.96 1.70
CA GLU A 93 -9.61 -4.75 2.94
C GLU A 93 -9.12 -5.73 4.04
N ILE A 94 -8.42 -5.22 5.05
CA ILE A 94 -7.87 -6.08 6.13
C ILE A 94 -8.79 -6.17 7.35
N ALA A 95 -9.65 -5.17 7.55
CA ALA A 95 -10.54 -5.10 8.70
C ALA A 95 -11.73 -4.17 8.43
N LYS A 96 -12.88 -4.55 9.00
CA LYS A 96 -14.10 -3.75 9.01
C LYS A 96 -14.63 -3.63 10.43
N PHE A 97 -15.06 -2.43 10.82
CA PHE A 97 -15.57 -2.16 12.15
C PHE A 97 -16.62 -1.06 12.14
N TYR A 98 -17.34 -0.93 13.26
CA TYR A 98 -18.36 0.10 13.42
C TYR A 98 -17.97 1.08 14.51
N PHE A 99 -18.16 2.37 14.23
CA PHE A 99 -18.02 3.45 15.19
C PHE A 99 -19.18 4.43 15.03
N ALA A 100 -19.85 4.77 16.13
CA ALA A 100 -21.01 5.67 16.15
C ALA A 100 -22.08 5.37 15.06
N GLU A 101 -22.44 4.09 14.92
CA GLU A 101 -23.43 3.58 13.94
C GLU A 101 -23.01 3.65 12.46
N ARG A 102 -21.77 4.06 12.17
CA ARG A 102 -21.18 4.06 10.83
C ARG A 102 -20.13 2.96 10.69
N GLY A 103 -20.13 2.29 9.53
CA GLY A 103 -19.16 1.26 9.19
C GLY A 103 -17.91 1.88 8.58
N TYR A 104 -16.74 1.43 9.02
CA TYR A 104 -15.43 1.82 8.54
C TYR A 104 -14.66 0.57 8.11
N SER A 105 -13.84 0.75 7.10
CA SER A 105 -12.99 -0.29 6.53
C SER A 105 -11.54 0.22 6.49
N VAL A 106 -10.62 -0.70 6.74
CA VAL A 106 -9.17 -0.45 6.72
C VAL A 106 -8.58 -1.16 5.52
N PHE A 107 -7.86 -0.40 4.70
CA PHE A 107 -7.31 -0.86 3.43
C PHE A 107 -5.78 -0.79 3.44
N LEU A 108 -5.14 -1.72 2.74
CA LEU A 108 -3.71 -1.69 2.43
C LEU A 108 -3.50 -1.70 0.92
N GLU A 109 -2.54 -0.94 0.43
CA GLU A 109 -2.08 -1.04 -0.96
C GLU A 109 -1.47 -2.42 -1.21
N LEU A 110 -1.88 -3.08 -2.31
CA LEU A 110 -1.36 -4.40 -2.68
C LEU A 110 0.03 -4.32 -3.34
N ASP A 111 0.32 -3.22 -4.04
CA ASP A 111 1.62 -2.97 -4.67
C ASP A 111 2.34 -1.77 -4.01
N PRO A 112 2.90 -1.95 -2.81
CA PRO A 112 3.63 -0.88 -2.16
C PRO A 112 4.96 -0.61 -2.87
N LEU A 113 5.20 0.66 -3.21
CA LEU A 113 6.44 1.09 -3.86
C LEU A 113 7.69 0.62 -3.09
N PRO A 114 8.63 -0.09 -3.73
CA PRO A 114 9.82 -0.59 -3.07
C PRO A 114 10.79 0.54 -2.71
N PHE A 115 11.38 0.47 -1.51
CA PHE A 115 12.45 1.38 -1.12
C PHE A 115 13.82 0.82 -1.51
N PHE A 116 14.60 1.61 -2.24
CA PHE A 116 15.99 1.27 -2.56
C PHE A 116 16.93 1.71 -1.46
N ALA A 117 17.77 0.79 -1.00
CA ALA A 117 18.77 1.09 0.02
C ALA A 117 20.14 0.51 -0.32
N LYS A 118 21.17 1.15 0.24
CA LYS A 118 22.55 0.67 0.20
C LYS A 118 22.95 0.15 1.57
N ARG A 119 23.52 -1.04 1.58
CA ARG A 119 24.15 -1.60 2.79
C ARG A 119 25.63 -1.22 2.84
N THR A 120 26.06 -0.60 3.93
CA THR A 120 27.48 -0.30 4.16
C THR A 120 28.25 -1.57 4.52
N ALA A 121 29.58 -1.51 4.47
CA ALA A 121 30.44 -2.64 4.89
C ALA A 121 30.28 -2.99 6.37
N GLU A 122 29.79 -2.04 7.18
CA GLU A 122 29.50 -2.20 8.61
C GLU A 122 28.09 -2.76 8.86
N GLY A 123 27.30 -2.99 7.80
CA GLY A 123 25.97 -3.61 7.87
C GLY A 123 24.81 -2.64 8.02
N GLU A 124 25.09 -1.34 8.15
CA GLU A 124 24.09 -0.26 8.22
C GLU A 124 23.38 -0.09 6.87
N VAL A 125 22.08 0.20 6.90
CA VAL A 125 21.24 0.36 5.73
C VAL A 125 20.84 1.82 5.61
N HIS A 126 21.13 2.43 4.46
CA HIS A 126 20.73 3.80 4.15
C HIS A 126 19.85 3.80 2.91
N LEU A 127 18.70 4.47 2.99
CA LEU A 127 17.88 4.77 1.82
C LEU A 127 18.71 5.53 0.78
N LEU A 128 18.51 5.18 -0.48
CA LEU A 128 19.10 5.90 -1.59
C LEU A 128 18.35 7.21 -1.82
N ASP A 129 19.09 8.27 -2.12
CA ASP A 129 18.54 9.51 -2.64
C ASP A 129 18.18 9.39 -4.13
N GLU A 130 17.42 10.37 -4.64
CA GLU A 130 16.93 10.40 -6.03
C GLU A 130 18.06 10.32 -7.07
N GLU A 131 19.22 10.93 -6.82
CA GLU A 131 20.36 10.88 -7.75
C GLU A 131 20.96 9.48 -7.81
N ALA A 132 21.06 8.81 -6.65
CA ALA A 132 21.52 7.43 -6.57
C ALA A 132 20.54 6.42 -7.20
N ILE A 133 19.22 6.66 -7.07
CA ILE A 133 18.18 5.85 -7.73
C ILE A 133 18.25 6.02 -9.25
N ALA A 134 18.31 7.26 -9.74
CA ALA A 134 18.41 7.54 -11.18
C ALA A 134 19.67 6.92 -11.81
N ALA A 135 20.77 6.86 -11.08
CA ALA A 135 21.99 6.19 -11.54
C ALA A 135 21.86 4.66 -11.63
N MET A 136 20.92 4.07 -10.89
CA MET A 136 20.63 2.64 -10.90
C MET A 136 19.51 2.26 -11.86
N GLN A 137 18.66 3.22 -12.24
CA GLN A 137 17.52 3.01 -13.12
C GLN A 137 17.81 2.15 -14.38
N PRO A 138 18.92 2.34 -15.12
CA PRO A 138 19.18 1.51 -16.30
C PRO A 138 19.41 0.02 -15.98
N GLN A 139 19.94 -0.27 -14.79
CA GLN A 139 20.21 -1.63 -14.33
C GLN A 139 18.95 -2.27 -13.71
N LEU A 140 18.10 -1.43 -13.11
CA LEU A 140 16.79 -1.82 -12.60
C LEU A 140 15.88 -2.19 -13.77
N GLU A 141 15.78 -1.33 -14.79
CA GLU A 141 15.01 -1.58 -16.02
C GLU A 141 15.45 -2.88 -16.70
N GLU A 142 16.75 -3.16 -16.83
CA GLU A 142 17.22 -4.44 -17.39
C GLU A 142 16.80 -5.66 -16.55
N HIS A 143 16.76 -5.54 -15.23
CA HIS A 143 16.47 -6.65 -14.32
C HIS A 143 14.97 -6.88 -14.08
N PHE A 144 14.16 -5.84 -14.26
CA PHE A 144 12.70 -5.89 -14.17
C PHE A 144 12.00 -5.88 -15.54
N ALA A 145 12.76 -5.82 -16.64
CA ALA A 145 12.23 -5.83 -18.01
C ALA A 145 11.26 -6.98 -18.28
N GLU A 146 11.52 -8.17 -17.72
CA GLU A 146 10.63 -9.33 -17.88
C GLU A 146 9.32 -9.21 -17.09
N TYR A 147 9.30 -8.43 -15.99
CA TYR A 147 8.09 -8.15 -15.21
C TYR A 147 7.24 -7.07 -15.91
N PHE A 148 7.86 -5.99 -16.38
CA PHE A 148 7.15 -4.91 -17.10
C PHE A 148 6.68 -5.32 -18.50
N ALA A 149 7.29 -6.34 -19.10
CA ALA A 149 6.89 -6.84 -20.42
C ALA A 149 5.58 -7.65 -20.41
N ASP A 150 5.13 -8.16 -19.25
CA ASP A 150 3.86 -8.90 -19.15
C ASP A 150 2.67 -7.94 -18.92
N GLU A 151 2.92 -6.78 -18.28
CA GLU A 151 1.90 -5.79 -17.92
C GLU A 151 1.69 -4.72 -19.02
N PHE A 152 2.72 -4.40 -19.79
CA PHE A 152 2.65 -3.52 -20.97
C PHE A 152 2.84 -4.29 -22.30
N GLY A 153 2.74 -5.61 -22.25
CA GLY A 153 2.93 -6.51 -23.39
C GLY A 153 1.70 -6.57 -24.30
N ASP A 154 1.81 -5.86 -25.42
CA ASP A 154 0.99 -5.94 -26.64
C ASP A 154 -0.29 -5.09 -26.71
N GLU A 155 -0.14 -3.76 -26.64
CA GLU A 155 -0.94 -2.85 -27.45
C GLU A 155 -0.04 -2.08 -28.42
N ASP A 156 0.49 -2.75 -29.45
CA ASP A 156 0.76 -2.13 -30.75
C ASP A 156 1.37 -3.18 -31.70
N GLU A 157 0.53 -3.82 -32.52
CA GLU A 157 0.88 -4.21 -33.90
C GLU A 157 -0.40 -4.62 -34.67
N GLU A 158 -1.24 -3.65 -35.02
CA GLU A 158 -2.06 -3.76 -36.24
C GLU A 158 -1.54 -2.77 -37.29
N GLU A 159 -0.78 -3.29 -38.27
CA GLU A 159 -0.46 -2.60 -39.54
C GLU A 159 -1.35 -3.12 -40.68
#